data_AF-A0A6V7JVI0-F1
#
_entry.id   AF-A0A6V7JVI0-F1
#
_cell.length_a   1.000
_cell.length_b   1.000
_cell.length_c   1.000
_cell.angle_alpha   90.00
_cell.angle_beta   90.00
_cell.angle_gamma   90.00
#
_symmetry.space_group_name_H-M   'P 1'
#
loop_
_entity.id
_entity.type
_entity.pdbx_description
1 polymer ?
#
loop_
_entity_poly.entity_id
_entity_poly.type
_entity_poly.pdbx_seq_one_letter_code
_entity_poly.pdbx_strand_id
1 'polypeptide(L)' 'ASCIDSTAQPEAVFAAEVKKLIADKLKPQEQITLEPYERDHAVVVGVFRPPAKNAA' A
#
# COMPACT_ATOMS: atom_id res chain seq x y z
N ALA A 1 -7.34 4.94 7.31
CA ALA A 1 -7.58 3.49 7.53
C ALA A 1 -9.01 3.19 7.96
N SER A 2 -9.60 4.03 8.82
CA SER A 2 -10.97 3.84 9.38
C SER A 2 -12.09 3.67 8.34
N CYS A 3 -11.92 4.18 7.11
CA CYS A 3 -12.89 3.98 6.02
C CYS A 3 -12.88 2.59 5.36
N ILE A 4 -11.89 1.73 5.68
CA ILE A 4 -11.77 0.36 5.15
C ILE A 4 -12.24 -0.63 6.22
N ASP A 5 -11.64 -0.55 7.40
CA ASP A 5 -12.05 -1.28 8.59
C ASP A 5 -11.80 -0.37 9.80
N SER A 6 -12.87 0.06 10.45
CA SER A 6 -12.83 0.95 11.61
C SER A 6 -12.50 0.23 12.91
N THR A 7 -12.44 -1.10 12.89
CA THR A 7 -12.20 -1.94 14.08
C THR A 7 -10.78 -2.49 14.15
N ALA A 8 -10.09 -2.56 13.02
CA ALA A 8 -8.72 -3.02 12.92
C ALA A 8 -7.70 -1.87 13.06
N GLN A 9 -6.49 -2.20 13.54
CA GLN A 9 -5.39 -1.24 13.62
C GLN A 9 -4.96 -0.80 12.21
N PRO A 10 -4.62 0.49 12.01
CA PRO A 10 -4.22 1.03 10.71
C PRO A 10 -3.11 0.24 10.02
N GLU A 11 -2.12 -0.23 10.77
CA GLU A 11 -0.98 -1.01 10.28
C GLU A 11 -1.42 -2.34 9.68
N ALA A 12 -2.40 -3.01 10.32
CA ALA A 12 -2.96 -4.26 9.83
C ALA A 12 -3.77 -4.04 8.54
N VAL A 13 -4.54 -2.94 8.48
CA VAL A 13 -5.28 -2.54 7.28
C VAL A 13 -4.33 -2.24 6.13
N PHE A 14 -3.26 -1.49 6.36
CA PHE A 14 -2.26 -1.18 5.33
C PHE A 14 -1.59 -2.44 4.79
N ALA A 15 -1.16 -3.35 5.67
CA ALA A 15 -0.56 -4.61 5.25
C ALA A 15 -1.53 -5.47 4.43
N ALA A 16 -2.83 -5.47 4.77
CA ALA A 16 -3.85 -6.20 4.02
C ALA A 16 -4.07 -5.60 2.63
N GLU A 17 -4.16 -4.27 2.51
CA GLU A 17 -4.32 -3.60 1.21
C GLU A 17 -3.09 -3.75 0.33
N VAL A 18 -1.87 -3.64 0.88
CA VAL A 18 -0.63 -3.89 0.12
C VAL A 18 -0.61 -5.33 -0.43
N LYS A 19 -1.06 -6.32 0.34
CA LYS A 19 -1.17 -7.71 -0.14
C LYS A 19 -2.16 -7.85 -1.29
N LYS A 20 -3.30 -7.15 -1.24
CA LYS A 20 -4.27 -7.12 -2.36
C LYS A 20 -3.64 -6.51 -3.62
N LEU A 21 -2.94 -5.38 -3.49
CA LEU A 21 -2.23 -4.75 -4.60
C LEU A 21 -1.18 -5.67 -5.24
N ILE A 22 -0.44 -6.42 -4.43
CA ILE A 22 0.51 -7.43 -4.92
C ILE A 22 -0.21 -8.53 -5.71
N ALA A 23 -1.36 -9.03 -5.20
CA ALA A 23 -2.18 -10.01 -5.92
C ALA A 23 -2.70 -9.47 -7.26
N ASP A 24 -2.99 -8.18 -7.33
CA ASP A 24 -3.42 -7.47 -8.55
C ASP A 24 -2.26 -7.16 -9.51
N LYS A 25 -1.06 -7.70 -9.28
CA LYS A 25 0.16 -7.52 -10.08
C LYS A 25 0.74 -6.10 -10.02
N LEU A 26 0.42 -5.34 -8.98
CA LEU A 26 1.10 -4.10 -8.65
C LEU A 26 2.28 -4.40 -7.74
N LYS A 27 3.48 -3.98 -8.15
CA LYS A 27 4.69 -4.09 -7.33
C LYS A 27 4.83 -2.82 -6.49
N PRO A 28 4.55 -2.84 -5.18
CA PRO A 28 4.76 -1.68 -4.33
C PRO A 28 6.25 -1.31 -4.31
N GLN A 29 6.54 -0.01 -4.29
CA GLN A 29 7.89 0.55 -4.23
C GLN A 29 8.08 1.36 -2.95
N GLU A 30 7.08 2.15 -2.57
CA GLU A 30 7.16 3.07 -1.44
C GLU A 30 5.83 3.10 -0.70
N GLN A 31 5.89 3.25 0.62
CA GLN A 31 4.74 3.49 1.47
C GLN A 31 5.10 4.65 2.41
N ILE A 32 4.29 5.71 2.37
CA ILE A 32 4.44 6.90 3.20
C ILE A 32 3.18 7.09 4.03
N THR A 33 3.33 7.45 5.30
CA THR A 33 2.25 7.93 6.16
C THR A 33 2.05 9.43 5.95
N LEU A 34 0.81 9.92 5.95
CA LEU A 34 0.51 11.35 5.79
C LEU A 34 0.53 12.15 7.11
N GLU A 35 1.14 11.60 8.16
CA GLU A 35 1.30 12.28 9.44
C GLU A 35 2.33 13.41 9.33
N PRO A 36 2.05 14.61 9.88
CA PRO A 36 0.99 14.94 10.84
C PRO A 36 -0.32 15.48 10.23
N TYR A 37 -0.44 15.57 8.91
CA TYR A 37 -1.56 16.23 8.23
C TYR A 37 -2.85 15.40 8.24
N GLU A 38 -2.73 14.10 8.01
CA GLU A 38 -3.86 13.15 8.08
C GLU A 38 -3.49 11.94 8.96
N ARG A 39 -4.26 11.75 10.05
CA ARG A 39 -4.07 10.62 10.97
C ARG A 39 -4.55 9.32 10.33
N ASP A 40 -3.81 8.23 10.52
CA ASP A 40 -4.14 6.89 10.03
C ASP A 40 -4.31 6.81 8.49
N HIS A 41 -3.72 7.73 7.73
CA HIS A 41 -3.71 7.71 6.27
C HIS A 41 -2.31 7.40 5.75
N ALA A 42 -2.24 6.54 4.74
CA ALA A 42 -1.01 6.14 4.10
C ALA A 42 -1.19 6.09 2.58
N VAL A 43 -0.15 6.49 1.86
CA VAL A 43 -0.06 6.42 0.41
C VAL A 43 0.93 5.33 0.06
N VAL A 44 0.51 4.39 -0.78
CA VAL A 44 1.36 3.34 -1.33
C VAL A 44 1.57 3.63 -2.81
N VAL A 45 2.83 3.78 -3.20
CA VAL A 45 3.24 3.96 -4.59
C VAL A 45 3.82 2.66 -5.11
N GLY A 46 3.47 2.28 -6.32
CA GLY A 46 4.04 1.10 -6.95
C GLY A 46 3.86 1.10 -8.46
N VAL A 47 4.53 0.14 -9.10
CA VAL A 47 4.50 -0.02 -10.56
C VAL A 47 3.61 -1.19 -10.91
N PHE A 48 2.62 -0.94 -11.76
CA PHE A 48 1.76 -1.99 -12.30
C PHE A 48 2.51 -2.76 -13.39
N ARG A 49 2.63 -4.09 -13.23
CA ARG A 49 3.31 -4.99 -14.18
C ARG A 49 4.71 -4.48 -14.60
N PRO A 50 5.65 -4.33 -13.65
CA PRO A 50 6.99 -3.89 -13.98
C PRO A 50 7.68 -4.88 -14.94
N PRO A 51 8.56 -4.41 -15.83
CA PRO A 51 9.37 -5.29 -16.64
C PRO A 51 10.21 -6.22 -15.75
N ALA A 52 10.46 -7.44 -16.22
CA ALA A 52 11.29 -8.40 -15.50
C ALA A 52 12.68 -7.78 -15.25
N LYS A 53 13.23 -7.99 -14.05
CA LYS A 53 14.48 -7.37 -13.57
C LYS A 53 15.72 -7.67 -14.43
N ASN A 54 15.58 -8.54 -15.44
CA ASN A 54 16.63 -8.98 -16.36
C ASN A 54 16.35 -8.59 -17.82
N ALA A 55 15.43 -7.66 -18.09
CA ALA A 55 15.23 -7.08 -19.41
C ALA A 55 16.11 -5.83 -19.58
N ALA A 56 17.43 -6.03 -19.57
CA ALA A 56 18.45 -5.07 -19.99
C ALA A 56 19.67 -5.84 -20.48
#